data_AF-A0A356J332-F1
#
_entry.id   AF-A0A356J332-F1
#
_cell.length_a   1.000
_cell.length_b   1.000
_cell.length_c   1.000
_cell.angle_alpha   90.00
_cell.angle_beta   90.00
_cell.angle_gamma   90.00
#
_symmetry.space_group_name_H-M   'P 1'
#
loop_
_entity.id
_entity.type
_entity.pdbx_description
1 polymer ?
#
loop_
_entity_poly.entity_id
_entity_poly.type
_entity_poly.pdbx_seq_one_letter_code
_entity_poly.pdbx_strand_id
1 'polypeptide(L)'
;MRGMKARWVLGLAACAALSAEAFELDKSVMSDKYWQIWSPAEQARIDADIERFRKADMEVEGLPAGVEVKVDQLTHAFVFGAHLFNFNQLGSDERNARHQAMFGHDSLFNSATISFYWRPFEPEEGKPRFAATYEDTAEYWNKLENPWADWRWRRPASDPCVEFCEKKGIRSHGHTIAWGSDFWQTPSWYYDKGVAELPFMKNFLRTVSLSAVDKSQESRGKKGTTGDVFMPYKGSTYGVRYQSDPAKLKEFLSMSVEELEAKAPKFVKALNDIWERRTVELARHYGKRVQSWDVVNESSVDYGLGVIIPGDKICRSHYGPLPGDYPYVTLKCAEKAFPPEVKLNINDYQFGYNNAYGRQVTELLRRGAKVDIVGAQMHLFDYKKTLGIAAGEEIQTPKQVRAIMDRLAAPGRPIHLSEITVTSPGDDEKGRMIQAVALYNL
;
A
#
# COMPACT_ATOMS: atom_id res chain seq x y z
N MET A 1 -10.36 59.78 29.07
CA MET A 1 -10.25 60.11 27.63
C MET A 1 -9.34 59.06 27.00
N ARG A 2 -9.86 57.90 26.57
CA ARG A 2 -10.38 57.61 25.21
C ARG A 2 -9.44 58.09 24.10
N GLY A 3 -8.69 57.14 23.55
CA GLY A 3 -8.18 57.17 22.19
C GLY A 3 -8.53 55.84 21.53
N MET A 4 -9.72 55.75 20.93
CA MET A 4 -10.17 54.62 20.11
C MET A 4 -9.16 54.40 18.97
N LYS A 5 -8.53 53.24 18.90
CA LYS A 5 -7.96 52.75 17.64
C LYS A 5 -9.08 52.03 16.89
N ALA A 6 -9.60 52.68 15.86
CA ALA A 6 -10.62 52.13 14.98
C ALA A 6 -10.07 50.89 14.27
N ARG A 7 -10.69 49.73 14.53
CA ARG A 7 -10.64 48.58 13.62
C ARG A 7 -11.55 48.90 12.45
N TRP A 8 -10.98 49.23 11.31
CA TRP A 8 -11.71 49.27 10.06
C TRP A 8 -11.72 47.85 9.49
N VAL A 9 -12.82 47.15 9.70
CA VAL A 9 -13.20 46.01 8.85
C VAL A 9 -13.92 46.62 7.67
N LEU A 10 -13.19 46.82 6.58
CA LEU A 10 -13.76 47.17 5.28
C LEU A 10 -13.58 45.95 4.40
N GLY A 11 -14.65 45.17 4.27
CA GLY A 11 -14.78 44.22 3.17
C GLY A 11 -14.89 44.99 1.86
N LEU A 12 -14.02 44.67 0.92
CA LEU A 12 -14.22 44.94 -0.49
C LEU A 12 -13.52 43.83 -1.29
N ALA A 13 -14.36 43.08 -1.97
CA ALA A 13 -14.05 41.91 -2.77
C ALA A 13 -13.32 42.28 -4.08
N ALA A 14 -12.86 41.21 -4.75
CA ALA A 14 -12.31 41.13 -6.09
C ALA A 14 -10.82 41.45 -6.24
N CYS A 15 -9.99 40.49 -5.85
CA CYS A 15 -8.83 40.07 -6.63
C CYS A 15 -8.85 38.54 -6.64
N ALA A 16 -8.71 37.97 -7.84
CA ALA A 16 -9.01 36.57 -8.21
C ALA A 16 -8.62 35.51 -7.17
N ALA A 17 -9.54 35.27 -6.24
CA ALA A 17 -9.71 33.94 -5.68
C ALA A 17 -10.22 33.06 -6.83
N LEU A 18 -9.39 32.14 -7.32
CA LEU A 18 -9.95 30.81 -7.46
C LEU A 18 -10.35 30.43 -6.05
N SER A 19 -11.61 30.70 -5.72
CA SER A 19 -12.23 30.14 -4.53
C SER A 19 -12.06 28.63 -4.65
N ALA A 20 -11.09 28.08 -3.94
CA ALA A 20 -11.48 26.98 -3.09
C ALA A 20 -12.57 27.59 -2.21
N GLU A 21 -13.84 27.43 -2.60
CA GLU A 21 -14.89 27.39 -1.58
C GLU A 21 -14.32 26.50 -0.49
N ALA A 22 -14.18 27.04 0.73
CA ALA A 22 -13.69 26.24 1.84
C ALA A 22 -14.57 25.00 1.84
N PHE A 23 -13.97 23.83 1.58
CA PHE A 23 -14.73 22.61 1.46
C PHE A 23 -15.44 22.38 2.80
N GLU A 24 -16.76 22.58 2.81
CA GLU A 24 -17.55 22.41 4.01
C GLU A 24 -18.04 20.96 4.09
N LEU A 25 -17.70 20.31 5.20
CA LEU A 25 -18.23 19.00 5.53
C LEU A 25 -19.71 19.13 5.88
N ASP A 26 -20.59 18.63 5.02
CA ASP A 26 -22.00 18.48 5.38
C ASP A 26 -22.15 17.33 6.37
N LYS A 27 -22.25 17.71 7.66
CA LYS A 27 -22.38 16.76 8.77
C LYS A 27 -23.71 16.00 8.76
N SER A 28 -24.72 16.49 8.03
CA SER A 28 -26.05 15.88 7.99
C SER A 28 -26.09 14.53 7.25
N VAL A 29 -25.04 14.22 6.48
CA VAL A 29 -24.92 12.92 5.80
C VAL A 29 -24.58 11.77 6.76
N MET A 30 -24.14 12.09 7.97
CA MET A 30 -23.80 11.13 9.03
C MET A 30 -24.88 11.09 10.11
N SER A 31 -25.06 9.95 10.78
CA SER A 31 -26.08 9.80 11.83
C SER A 31 -25.71 10.51 13.14
N ASP A 32 -26.70 10.81 13.98
CA ASP A 32 -26.45 11.31 15.34
C ASP A 32 -25.56 10.37 16.16
N LYS A 33 -25.71 9.05 15.94
CA LYS A 33 -24.90 8.03 16.61
C LYS A 33 -23.42 8.13 16.21
N TYR A 34 -23.13 8.40 14.93
CA TYR A 34 -21.77 8.69 14.49
C TYR A 34 -21.20 9.90 15.22
N TRP A 35 -21.95 10.99 15.29
CA TRP A 35 -21.52 12.21 15.98
C TRP A 35 -21.40 12.06 17.50
N GLN A 36 -22.14 11.13 18.12
CA GLN A 36 -21.92 10.77 19.53
C GLN A 36 -20.60 10.03 19.74
N ILE A 37 -20.20 9.16 18.81
CA ILE A 37 -18.91 8.45 18.85
C ILE A 37 -17.74 9.42 18.63
N TRP A 38 -17.86 10.30 17.63
CA TRP A 38 -16.82 11.26 17.28
C TRP A 38 -16.81 12.49 18.18
N SER A 39 -17.90 12.83 18.85
CA SER A 39 -18.06 13.86 19.88
C SER A 39 -17.56 15.30 19.53
N PRO A 40 -18.15 16.36 20.10
CA PRO A 40 -17.63 17.72 19.87
C PRO A 40 -16.19 17.93 20.34
N ALA A 41 -15.80 17.30 21.45
CA ALA A 41 -14.46 17.44 22.03
C ALA A 41 -13.37 16.84 21.13
N GLU A 42 -13.67 15.70 20.53
CA GLU A 42 -12.72 15.01 19.65
C GLU A 42 -12.69 15.64 18.25
N GLN A 43 -13.79 16.20 17.73
CA GLN A 43 -13.71 17.07 16.55
C GLN A 43 -12.83 18.30 16.80
N ALA A 44 -13.01 18.99 17.93
CA ALA A 44 -12.18 20.15 18.26
C ALA A 44 -10.68 19.78 18.36
N ARG A 45 -10.37 18.57 18.82
CA ARG A 45 -9.00 18.04 18.83
C ARG A 45 -8.47 17.80 17.42
N ILE A 46 -9.26 17.17 16.54
CA ILE A 46 -8.89 16.90 15.14
C ILE A 46 -8.64 18.21 14.40
N ASP A 47 -9.54 19.19 14.54
CA ASP A 47 -9.42 20.51 13.92
C ASP A 47 -8.14 21.21 14.41
N ALA A 48 -7.86 21.19 15.72
CA ALA A 48 -6.63 21.76 16.27
C ALA A 48 -5.35 21.05 15.79
N ASP A 49 -5.38 19.73 15.63
CA ASP A 49 -4.25 18.97 15.09
C ASP A 49 -4.02 19.27 13.61
N ILE A 50 -5.08 19.47 12.81
CA ILE A 50 -4.97 19.89 11.40
C ILE A 50 -4.31 21.27 11.32
N GLU A 51 -4.78 22.24 12.12
CA GLU A 51 -4.17 23.57 12.20
C GLU A 51 -2.69 23.51 12.59
N ARG A 52 -2.36 22.66 13.58
CA ARG A 52 -1.00 22.57 14.11
C ARG A 52 -0.02 21.82 13.20
N PHE A 53 -0.47 20.72 12.58
CA PHE A 53 0.43 19.78 11.90
C PHE A 53 0.30 19.77 10.38
N ARG A 54 -0.77 20.33 9.82
CA ARG A 54 -1.04 20.32 8.37
C ARG A 54 -1.14 21.71 7.75
N LYS A 55 -1.20 22.77 8.54
CA LYS A 55 -1.22 24.16 8.08
C LYS A 55 0.02 24.90 8.55
N ALA A 56 0.38 25.95 7.83
CA ALA A 56 1.45 26.87 8.17
C ALA A 56 1.06 28.28 7.75
N ASP A 57 1.40 29.25 8.57
CA ASP A 57 1.26 30.67 8.24
C ASP A 57 2.53 31.18 7.56
N MET A 58 2.37 32.13 6.64
CA MET A 58 3.46 32.84 6.00
C MET A 58 3.23 34.34 6.10
N GLU A 59 4.22 35.06 6.58
CA GLU A 59 4.23 36.53 6.62
C GLU A 59 5.26 37.06 5.61
N VAL A 60 4.85 38.05 4.82
CA VAL A 60 5.70 38.69 3.81
C VAL A 60 5.81 40.17 4.13
N GLU A 61 7.01 40.63 4.48
CA GLU A 61 7.28 42.01 4.88
C GLU A 61 8.08 42.79 3.83
N GLY A 62 8.08 44.12 3.93
CA GLY A 62 8.95 44.99 3.13
C GLY A 62 8.50 45.23 1.68
N LEU A 63 7.29 44.82 1.31
CA LEU A 63 6.73 45.07 -0.02
C LEU A 63 6.03 46.45 -0.08
N PRO A 64 6.18 47.19 -1.21
CA PRO A 64 5.42 48.42 -1.43
C PRO A 64 3.91 48.19 -1.40
N ALA A 65 3.16 49.20 -0.96
CA ALA A 65 1.71 49.15 -0.99
C ALA A 65 1.19 48.96 -2.43
N GLY A 66 0.21 48.07 -2.62
CA GLY A 66 -0.43 47.81 -3.91
C GLY A 66 0.31 46.82 -4.83
N VAL A 67 1.38 46.17 -4.36
CA VAL A 67 2.06 45.12 -5.12
C VAL A 67 1.26 43.81 -5.05
N GLU A 68 1.13 43.15 -6.19
CA GLU A 68 0.57 41.80 -6.28
C GLU A 68 1.60 40.77 -5.80
N VAL A 69 1.18 39.89 -4.89
CA VAL A 69 2.01 38.80 -4.37
C VAL A 69 1.40 37.48 -4.79
N LYS A 70 2.20 36.62 -5.44
CA LYS A 70 1.85 35.24 -5.75
C LYS A 70 2.64 34.29 -4.84
N VAL A 71 1.94 33.33 -4.24
CA VAL A 71 2.52 32.31 -3.36
C VAL A 71 2.17 30.94 -3.93
N ASP A 72 3.18 30.16 -4.30
CA ASP A 72 3.02 28.80 -4.81
C ASP A 72 3.71 27.82 -3.87
N GLN A 73 2.97 26.84 -3.34
CA GLN A 73 3.56 25.73 -2.59
C GLN A 73 4.23 24.75 -3.56
N LEU A 74 5.57 24.71 -3.58
CA LEU A 74 6.34 23.87 -4.51
C LEU A 74 6.53 22.42 -4.01
N THR A 75 6.53 22.21 -2.70
CA THR A 75 6.65 20.90 -2.10
C THR A 75 6.27 20.96 -0.62
N HIS A 76 6.29 19.81 0.03
CA HIS A 76 6.11 19.68 1.47
C HIS A 76 6.94 18.50 1.99
N ALA A 77 7.38 18.60 3.24
CA ALA A 77 8.16 17.54 3.89
C ALA A 77 7.35 16.26 4.14
N PHE A 78 6.02 16.38 4.23
CA PHE A 78 5.12 15.24 4.30
C PHE A 78 5.22 14.44 2.99
N VAL A 79 5.26 13.11 3.04
CA VAL A 79 5.28 12.31 1.81
C VAL A 79 3.83 11.98 1.47
N PHE A 80 3.28 12.62 0.45
CA PHE A 80 1.92 12.41 -0.01
C PHE A 80 1.93 11.88 -1.44
N GLY A 81 1.40 10.68 -1.64
CA GLY A 81 1.55 9.97 -2.89
C GLY A 81 0.38 9.08 -3.24
N ALA A 82 0.42 8.59 -4.47
CA ALA A 82 -0.50 7.59 -5.00
C ALA A 82 0.29 6.51 -5.76
N HIS A 83 -0.36 5.39 -6.05
CA HIS A 83 0.28 4.35 -6.86
C HIS A 83 0.38 4.76 -8.33
N LEU A 84 1.46 4.38 -9.01
CA LEU A 84 1.62 4.48 -10.48
C LEU A 84 1.21 3.19 -11.21
N PHE A 85 0.38 2.36 -10.58
CA PHE A 85 0.09 1.04 -11.12
C PHE A 85 -0.57 1.07 -12.50
N ASN A 86 -1.28 2.13 -12.89
CA ASN A 86 -1.90 2.26 -14.21
C ASN A 86 -1.11 3.15 -15.18
N PHE A 87 0.21 3.31 -14.98
CA PHE A 87 1.03 4.15 -15.86
C PHE A 87 0.93 3.74 -17.34
N ASN A 88 0.40 4.63 -18.18
CA ASN A 88 0.08 4.41 -19.60
C ASN A 88 -0.99 3.35 -19.90
N GLN A 89 -1.78 2.92 -18.91
CA GLN A 89 -2.76 1.83 -19.08
C GLN A 89 -4.22 2.31 -19.13
N LEU A 90 -4.53 3.61 -19.04
CA LEU A 90 -5.91 4.07 -18.76
C LEU A 90 -6.87 4.11 -19.96
N GLY A 91 -6.46 3.58 -21.12
CA GLY A 91 -7.31 3.41 -22.29
C GLY A 91 -7.48 4.67 -23.16
N SER A 92 -6.88 5.80 -22.78
CA SER A 92 -6.70 6.95 -23.68
C SER A 92 -5.54 7.83 -23.25
N ASP A 93 -4.95 8.56 -24.18
CA ASP A 93 -3.88 9.52 -23.91
C ASP A 93 -4.34 10.64 -22.97
N GLU A 94 -5.60 11.09 -23.09
CA GLU A 94 -6.18 12.08 -22.19
C GLU A 94 -6.24 11.58 -20.74
N ARG A 95 -6.70 10.34 -20.52
CA ARG A 95 -6.76 9.76 -19.16
C ARG A 95 -5.36 9.54 -18.59
N ASN A 96 -4.42 9.07 -19.42
CA ASN A 96 -3.02 8.93 -19.03
C ASN A 96 -2.40 10.28 -18.65
N ALA A 97 -2.66 11.33 -19.43
CA ALA A 97 -2.20 12.69 -19.14
C ALA A 97 -2.79 13.23 -17.84
N ARG A 98 -4.10 13.07 -17.61
CA ARG A 98 -4.76 13.46 -16.34
C ARG A 98 -4.15 12.75 -15.14
N HIS A 99 -3.92 11.44 -15.24
CA HIS A 99 -3.29 10.67 -14.17
C HIS A 99 -1.85 11.14 -13.89
N GLN A 100 -1.03 11.32 -14.93
CA GLN A 100 0.35 11.79 -14.77
C GLN A 100 0.44 13.24 -14.29
N ALA A 101 -0.54 14.08 -14.60
CA ALA A 101 -0.60 15.47 -14.16
C ALA A 101 -0.79 15.62 -12.64
N MET A 102 -1.28 14.58 -11.94
CA MET A 102 -1.42 14.57 -10.48
C MET A 102 -0.08 14.50 -9.73
N PHE A 103 1.02 14.24 -10.42
CA PHE A 103 2.36 14.02 -9.85
C PHE A 103 3.32 15.14 -10.25
N GLY A 104 4.08 15.63 -9.27
CA GLY A 104 5.09 16.67 -9.46
C GLY A 104 5.06 17.73 -8.36
N HIS A 105 6.10 18.56 -8.30
CA HIS A 105 6.20 19.73 -7.43
C HIS A 105 5.13 20.80 -7.73
N ASP A 106 4.65 20.82 -8.96
CA ASP A 106 3.58 21.67 -9.46
C ASP A 106 2.19 21.05 -9.29
N SER A 107 2.07 19.98 -8.51
CA SER A 107 0.84 19.18 -8.38
C SER A 107 0.68 18.56 -6.99
N LEU A 108 -0.29 17.66 -6.84
CA LEU A 108 -0.74 17.12 -5.57
C LEU A 108 0.24 16.13 -4.94
N PHE A 109 0.78 15.19 -5.73
CA PHE A 109 1.58 14.08 -5.22
C PHE A 109 3.08 14.32 -5.40
N ASN A 110 3.81 14.30 -4.28
CA ASN A 110 5.28 14.38 -4.24
C ASN A 110 5.95 13.00 -4.10
N SER A 111 5.17 11.92 -4.20
CA SER A 111 5.65 10.55 -4.16
C SER A 111 4.78 9.61 -4.99
N ALA A 112 5.38 8.53 -5.48
CA ALA A 112 4.68 7.49 -6.22
C ALA A 112 5.07 6.08 -5.77
N THR A 113 4.08 5.19 -5.67
CA THR A 113 4.32 3.75 -5.43
C THR A 113 4.39 2.98 -6.75
N ILE A 114 5.52 2.30 -6.99
CA ILE A 114 5.84 1.56 -8.22
C ILE A 114 5.63 0.06 -7.99
N SER A 115 5.05 -0.57 -9.00
CA SER A 115 4.56 -1.95 -9.00
C SER A 115 5.69 -2.95 -9.27
N PHE A 116 6.14 -3.65 -8.22
CA PHE A 116 7.12 -4.76 -8.28
C PHE A 116 6.50 -6.10 -7.90
N TYR A 117 5.20 -6.29 -8.14
CA TYR A 117 4.53 -7.58 -7.92
C TYR A 117 5.22 -8.66 -8.75
N TRP A 118 5.79 -9.65 -8.08
CA TRP A 118 6.88 -10.45 -8.67
C TRP A 118 6.44 -11.25 -9.91
N ARG A 119 5.31 -11.93 -9.89
CA ARG A 119 4.83 -12.74 -11.01
C ARG A 119 4.70 -11.97 -12.31
N PRO A 120 3.96 -10.85 -12.38
CA PRO A 120 3.89 -10.07 -13.60
C PRO A 120 5.18 -9.29 -13.86
N PHE A 121 6.06 -9.13 -12.89
CA PHE A 121 7.35 -8.47 -13.07
C PHE A 121 8.41 -9.41 -13.67
N GLU A 122 8.47 -10.68 -13.26
CA GLU A 122 9.42 -11.70 -13.72
C GLU A 122 8.63 -12.96 -14.15
N PRO A 123 7.91 -12.90 -15.29
CA PRO A 123 7.07 -14.00 -15.74
C PRO A 123 7.88 -15.26 -16.09
N GLU A 124 9.15 -15.07 -16.48
CA GLU A 124 10.14 -16.11 -16.69
C GLU A 124 11.33 -15.86 -15.77
N GLU A 125 11.88 -16.93 -15.19
CA GLU A 125 13.01 -16.83 -14.26
C GLU A 125 14.21 -16.11 -14.88
N GLY A 126 14.72 -15.10 -14.19
CA GLY A 126 15.86 -14.28 -14.63
C GLY A 126 15.53 -13.29 -15.75
N LYS A 127 14.24 -13.07 -16.05
CA LYS A 127 13.79 -12.11 -17.07
C LYS A 127 12.81 -11.07 -16.49
N PRO A 128 13.29 -10.19 -15.59
CA PRO A 128 12.47 -9.10 -15.07
C PRO A 128 12.09 -8.08 -16.15
N ARG A 129 10.88 -7.54 -16.05
CA ARG A 129 10.31 -6.48 -16.89
C ARG A 129 10.74 -5.10 -16.38
N PHE A 130 12.05 -4.86 -16.42
CA PHE A 130 12.64 -3.56 -16.17
C PHE A 130 12.25 -2.56 -17.28
N ALA A 131 12.71 -2.84 -18.49
CA ALA A 131 12.43 -2.02 -19.67
C ALA A 131 10.99 -2.23 -20.20
N ALA A 132 10.42 -1.17 -20.79
CA ALA A 132 9.15 -1.24 -21.48
C ALA A 132 9.22 -2.13 -22.73
N THR A 133 8.14 -2.86 -22.97
CA THR A 133 7.83 -3.50 -24.25
C THR A 133 6.70 -2.76 -24.97
N TYR A 134 6.31 -3.20 -26.17
CA TYR A 134 5.15 -2.59 -26.87
C TYR A 134 3.89 -2.62 -25.98
N GLU A 135 3.72 -3.68 -25.21
CA GLU A 135 2.57 -3.89 -24.33
C GLU A 135 2.62 -3.08 -23.03
N ASP A 136 3.67 -2.28 -22.83
CA ASP A 136 3.75 -1.26 -21.78
C ASP A 136 3.42 0.14 -22.31
N THR A 137 3.18 0.29 -23.62
CA THR A 137 2.88 1.59 -24.24
C THR A 137 1.41 1.96 -24.18
N ALA A 138 1.12 3.27 -24.12
CA ALA A 138 -0.25 3.77 -24.25
C ALA A 138 -0.90 3.30 -25.55
N GLU A 139 -0.14 3.16 -26.64
CA GLU A 139 -0.65 2.69 -27.92
C GLU A 139 -1.27 1.29 -27.84
N TYR A 140 -0.68 0.37 -27.06
CA TYR A 140 -1.25 -0.95 -26.82
C TYR A 140 -2.53 -0.86 -25.98
N TRP A 141 -2.44 -0.18 -24.83
CA TRP A 141 -3.53 -0.13 -23.85
C TRP A 141 -4.76 0.63 -24.33
N ASN A 142 -4.58 1.68 -25.14
CA ASN A 142 -5.68 2.48 -25.69
C ASN A 142 -6.54 1.70 -26.69
N LYS A 143 -6.05 0.56 -27.21
CA LYS A 143 -6.79 -0.31 -28.14
C LYS A 143 -7.59 -1.40 -27.44
N LEU A 144 -7.39 -1.60 -26.14
CA LEU A 144 -8.04 -2.69 -25.41
C LEU A 144 -9.44 -2.28 -24.94
N GLU A 145 -10.46 -3.03 -25.35
CA GLU A 145 -11.82 -2.89 -24.81
C GLU A 145 -11.90 -3.32 -23.34
N ASN A 146 -11.13 -4.36 -22.97
CA ASN A 146 -11.15 -4.97 -21.64
C ASN A 146 -9.73 -5.04 -21.05
N PRO A 147 -9.12 -3.89 -20.70
CA PRO A 147 -7.72 -3.86 -20.25
C PRO A 147 -7.47 -4.69 -18.98
N TRP A 148 -8.46 -4.83 -18.09
CA TRP A 148 -8.36 -5.64 -16.87
C TRP A 148 -8.23 -7.15 -17.08
N ALA A 149 -8.47 -7.64 -18.31
CA ALA A 149 -8.29 -9.06 -18.65
C ALA A 149 -6.80 -9.40 -18.91
N ASP A 150 -5.98 -8.41 -19.26
CA ASP A 150 -4.55 -8.59 -19.44
C ASP A 150 -3.84 -8.77 -18.08
N TRP A 151 -2.95 -9.75 -17.99
CA TRP A 151 -2.22 -10.06 -16.74
C TRP A 151 -1.24 -8.95 -16.33
N ARG A 152 -0.92 -8.02 -17.24
CA ARG A 152 -0.12 -6.82 -17.02
C ARG A 152 -0.95 -5.62 -16.55
N TRP A 153 -2.27 -5.77 -16.43
CA TRP A 153 -3.14 -4.72 -15.90
C TRP A 153 -2.69 -4.34 -14.50
N ARG A 154 -2.45 -3.05 -14.29
CA ARG A 154 -1.89 -2.48 -13.07
C ARG A 154 -0.44 -2.88 -12.77
N ARG A 155 0.29 -3.40 -13.77
CA ARG A 155 1.65 -3.98 -13.65
C ARG A 155 2.57 -3.51 -14.81
N PRO A 156 2.77 -2.18 -14.96
CA PRO A 156 3.65 -1.63 -15.99
C PRO A 156 5.09 -2.06 -15.73
N ALA A 157 5.89 -2.07 -16.79
CA ALA A 157 7.35 -2.11 -16.68
C ALA A 157 7.83 -0.98 -15.75
N SER A 158 8.90 -1.27 -15.02
CA SER A 158 9.29 -0.48 -13.85
C SER A 158 10.22 0.69 -14.19
N ASP A 159 11.10 0.57 -15.20
CA ASP A 159 12.01 1.63 -15.59
C ASP A 159 11.27 2.90 -16.06
N PRO A 160 10.24 2.83 -16.92
CA PRO A 160 9.47 4.02 -17.29
C PRO A 160 8.80 4.71 -16.10
N CYS A 161 8.39 3.94 -15.09
CA CYS A 161 7.79 4.50 -13.88
C CYS A 161 8.84 5.24 -13.04
N VAL A 162 10.05 4.67 -12.89
CA VAL A 162 11.16 5.32 -12.18
C VAL A 162 11.62 6.57 -12.91
N GLU A 163 11.79 6.50 -14.23
CA GLU A 163 12.16 7.64 -15.08
C GLU A 163 11.11 8.77 -15.02
N PHE A 164 9.83 8.41 -14.98
CA PHE A 164 8.75 9.38 -14.77
C PHE A 164 8.88 10.09 -13.42
N CYS A 165 9.13 9.34 -12.34
CA CYS A 165 9.34 9.94 -11.01
C CYS A 165 10.55 10.87 -10.99
N GLU A 166 11.67 10.47 -11.60
CA GLU A 166 12.89 11.28 -11.73
C GLU A 166 12.61 12.57 -12.52
N LYS A 167 11.92 12.47 -13.66
CA LYS A 167 11.52 13.62 -14.48
C LYS A 167 10.60 14.58 -13.71
N LYS A 168 9.72 14.05 -12.86
CA LYS A 168 8.81 14.84 -12.02
C LYS A 168 9.43 15.35 -10.72
N GLY A 169 10.66 14.92 -10.39
CA GLY A 169 11.33 15.29 -9.14
C GLY A 169 10.70 14.68 -7.89
N ILE A 170 9.91 13.61 -8.02
CA ILE A 170 9.16 13.02 -6.90
C ILE A 170 9.83 11.78 -6.31
N ARG A 171 9.49 11.43 -5.08
CA ARG A 171 9.97 10.21 -4.41
C ARG A 171 9.38 8.95 -5.07
N SER A 172 10.23 7.98 -5.37
CA SER A 172 9.86 6.63 -5.79
C SER A 172 9.81 5.67 -4.60
N HIS A 173 8.72 4.93 -4.47
CA HIS A 173 8.54 3.90 -3.47
C HIS A 173 8.26 2.55 -4.15
N GLY A 174 9.12 1.55 -3.96
CA GLY A 174 8.96 0.23 -4.57
C GLY A 174 8.12 -0.71 -3.72
N HIS A 175 7.05 -1.27 -4.30
CA HIS A 175 6.18 -2.26 -3.66
C HIS A 175 6.04 -3.49 -4.56
N THR A 176 6.59 -4.67 -4.23
CA THR A 176 7.37 -5.04 -3.05
C THR A 176 8.44 -6.09 -3.42
N ILE A 177 9.47 -6.25 -2.58
CA ILE A 177 10.54 -7.24 -2.78
C ILE A 177 10.06 -8.65 -2.42
N ALA A 178 9.73 -8.87 -1.14
CA ALA A 178 9.34 -10.16 -0.59
C ALA A 178 7.88 -10.16 -0.11
N TRP A 179 7.09 -11.07 -0.64
CA TRP A 179 5.70 -11.29 -0.22
C TRP A 179 5.29 -12.73 -0.50
N GLY A 180 4.64 -13.38 0.45
CA GLY A 180 4.24 -14.78 0.30
C GLY A 180 3.05 -15.00 -0.64
N SER A 181 2.31 -13.96 -1.02
CA SER A 181 1.03 -14.13 -1.71
C SER A 181 1.10 -14.90 -3.03
N ASP A 182 0.56 -16.12 -3.01
CA ASP A 182 0.29 -16.96 -4.17
C ASP A 182 -0.67 -16.32 -5.20
N PHE A 183 -1.43 -15.32 -4.79
CA PHE A 183 -2.41 -14.66 -5.64
C PHE A 183 -1.78 -13.55 -6.48
N TRP A 184 -0.84 -12.81 -5.89
CA TRP A 184 -0.31 -11.57 -6.47
C TRP A 184 1.19 -11.59 -6.73
N GLN A 185 1.97 -12.27 -5.89
CA GLN A 185 3.42 -12.17 -5.86
C GLN A 185 4.09 -13.35 -6.56
N THR A 186 3.95 -14.57 -6.06
CA THR A 186 4.90 -15.64 -6.38
C THR A 186 4.75 -16.16 -7.83
N PRO A 187 5.79 -16.16 -8.69
CA PRO A 187 5.71 -16.74 -10.04
C PRO A 187 5.47 -18.25 -10.05
N SER A 188 4.93 -18.85 -11.12
CA SER A 188 4.69 -20.30 -11.17
C SER A 188 5.98 -21.13 -11.21
N TRP A 189 7.00 -20.64 -11.93
CA TRP A 189 8.31 -21.29 -12.06
C TRP A 189 9.04 -21.46 -10.71
N TYR A 190 8.64 -20.69 -9.69
CA TYR A 190 9.11 -20.82 -8.32
C TYR A 190 8.80 -22.22 -7.74
N TYR A 191 7.56 -22.70 -7.93
CA TYR A 191 7.12 -24.00 -7.40
C TYR A 191 7.68 -25.15 -8.21
N ASP A 192 7.98 -24.93 -9.50
CA ASP A 192 8.58 -25.94 -10.39
C ASP A 192 9.96 -26.40 -9.88
N LYS A 193 10.66 -25.56 -9.10
CA LYS A 193 11.92 -25.92 -8.41
C LYS A 193 11.76 -27.11 -7.45
N GLY A 194 10.56 -27.32 -6.91
CA GLY A 194 10.29 -28.40 -5.97
C GLY A 194 9.95 -29.73 -6.63
N VAL A 195 9.57 -29.74 -7.91
CA VAL A 195 8.91 -30.91 -8.55
C VAL A 195 9.79 -32.16 -8.56
N ALA A 196 11.10 -32.01 -8.69
CA ALA A 196 12.02 -33.15 -8.74
C ALA A 196 12.12 -33.90 -7.40
N GLU A 197 11.96 -33.19 -6.28
CA GLU A 197 12.08 -33.75 -4.91
C GLU A 197 10.70 -33.95 -4.25
N LEU A 198 9.72 -33.13 -4.64
CA LEU A 198 8.35 -33.12 -4.14
C LEU A 198 7.38 -33.09 -5.34
N PRO A 199 7.06 -34.24 -5.97
CA PRO A 199 6.28 -34.30 -7.20
C PRO A 199 4.90 -33.62 -7.13
N PHE A 200 4.28 -33.56 -5.93
CA PHE A 200 3.01 -32.87 -5.72
C PHE A 200 3.08 -31.35 -6.00
N MET A 201 4.27 -30.75 -5.98
CA MET A 201 4.50 -29.34 -6.29
C MET A 201 4.19 -28.96 -7.75
N LYS A 202 4.09 -29.94 -8.66
CA LYS A 202 3.76 -29.68 -10.06
C LYS A 202 2.39 -29.03 -10.15
N ASN A 203 2.28 -27.87 -10.79
CA ASN A 203 1.05 -27.07 -10.80
C ASN A 203 0.51 -26.79 -9.39
N PHE A 204 1.40 -26.41 -8.45
CA PHE A 204 1.01 -26.09 -7.07
C PHE A 204 -0.08 -25.01 -7.03
N LEU A 205 0.01 -24.05 -7.94
CA LEU A 205 -1.00 -23.02 -8.14
C LEU A 205 -2.05 -23.47 -9.16
N ARG A 206 -3.32 -23.20 -8.84
CA ARG A 206 -4.45 -23.33 -9.77
C ARG A 206 -4.95 -21.95 -10.20
N THR A 207 -5.45 -21.87 -11.41
CA THR A 207 -6.22 -20.72 -11.88
C THR A 207 -7.58 -20.68 -11.20
N VAL A 208 -8.02 -19.50 -10.78
CA VAL A 208 -9.37 -19.26 -10.26
C VAL A 208 -10.01 -18.09 -11.00
N SER A 209 -11.27 -18.24 -11.42
CA SER A 209 -12.09 -17.10 -11.84
C SER A 209 -12.62 -16.38 -10.60
N LEU A 210 -12.78 -15.05 -10.63
CA LEU A 210 -13.22 -14.31 -9.43
C LEU A 210 -14.62 -14.69 -8.95
N SER A 211 -15.47 -15.21 -9.82
CA SER A 211 -16.76 -15.81 -9.41
C SER A 211 -16.62 -16.96 -8.40
N ALA A 212 -15.45 -17.61 -8.33
CA ALA A 212 -15.16 -18.67 -7.37
C ALA A 212 -14.47 -18.16 -6.08
N VAL A 213 -13.85 -16.97 -6.11
CA VAL A 213 -13.19 -16.36 -4.93
C VAL A 213 -14.24 -15.81 -3.95
N ASP A 214 -15.39 -15.37 -4.47
CA ASP A 214 -16.55 -14.81 -3.75
C ASP A 214 -17.00 -15.69 -2.56
N LYS A 215 -17.01 -17.02 -2.74
CA LYS A 215 -17.48 -17.96 -1.69
C LYS A 215 -16.43 -18.32 -0.65
N SER A 216 -15.13 -18.26 -0.98
CA SER A 216 -14.06 -18.67 -0.06
C SER A 216 -13.68 -17.56 0.92
N GLN A 217 -13.77 -16.30 0.48
CA GLN A 217 -13.42 -15.11 1.27
C GLN A 217 -14.55 -14.68 2.21
N GLU A 218 -15.84 -14.96 1.89
CA GLU A 218 -16.97 -14.78 2.83
C GLU A 218 -16.74 -15.49 4.17
N SER A 219 -16.04 -16.63 4.17
CA SER A 219 -15.74 -17.40 5.38
C SER A 219 -14.64 -16.81 6.27
N ARG A 220 -13.76 -15.95 5.73
CA ARG A 220 -12.64 -15.32 6.47
C ARG A 220 -13.03 -13.99 7.14
N GLY A 221 -14.20 -13.43 6.80
CA GLY A 221 -14.72 -12.19 7.37
C GLY A 221 -15.44 -12.32 8.73
N LYS A 222 -15.40 -13.47 9.41
CA LYS A 222 -16.07 -13.63 10.71
C LYS A 222 -15.13 -13.38 11.89
N LYS A 223 -15.35 -12.20 12.50
CA LYS A 223 -14.89 -11.69 13.81
C LYS A 223 -13.40 -11.33 13.95
N GLY A 224 -13.12 -10.02 13.97
CA GLY A 224 -12.05 -9.43 14.78
C GLY A 224 -10.75 -9.03 14.07
N THR A 225 -10.64 -9.18 12.75
CA THR A 225 -9.45 -8.79 11.99
C THR A 225 -9.64 -7.41 11.37
N THR A 226 -8.80 -6.44 11.72
CA THR A 226 -8.79 -5.06 11.17
C THR A 226 -8.17 -4.99 9.77
N GLY A 227 -8.36 -6.04 8.97
CA GLY A 227 -7.65 -6.29 7.74
C GLY A 227 -8.61 -6.81 6.68
N ASP A 228 -9.09 -5.92 5.81
CA ASP A 228 -10.10 -6.25 4.82
C ASP A 228 -9.47 -6.80 3.56
N VAL A 229 -9.87 -8.03 3.20
CA VAL A 229 -9.51 -8.62 1.92
C VAL A 229 -10.39 -7.99 0.84
N PHE A 230 -9.76 -7.57 -0.25
CA PHE A 230 -10.41 -7.05 -1.46
C PHE A 230 -11.57 -7.98 -1.92
N MET A 231 -12.79 -7.45 -1.92
CA MET A 231 -13.98 -8.09 -2.48
C MET A 231 -14.27 -7.50 -3.87
N PRO A 232 -14.08 -8.24 -4.96
CA PRO A 232 -14.41 -7.74 -6.30
C PRO A 232 -15.93 -7.53 -6.44
N TYR A 233 -16.33 -6.50 -7.19
CA TYR A 233 -17.73 -6.26 -7.54
C TYR A 233 -18.32 -7.46 -8.30
N LYS A 234 -19.57 -7.81 -8.00
CA LYS A 234 -20.31 -8.92 -8.63
C LYS A 234 -20.39 -8.69 -10.15
N GLY A 235 -19.72 -9.57 -10.91
CA GLY A 235 -19.63 -9.48 -12.37
C GLY A 235 -18.32 -8.92 -12.92
N SER A 236 -17.35 -8.54 -12.08
CA SER A 236 -16.02 -8.15 -12.55
C SER A 236 -15.17 -9.36 -12.97
N THR A 237 -14.71 -9.36 -14.22
CA THR A 237 -13.78 -10.34 -14.78
C THR A 237 -12.35 -9.81 -14.71
N TYR A 238 -11.82 -9.50 -13.52
CA TYR A 238 -10.37 -9.29 -13.45
C TYR A 238 -9.66 -10.56 -13.93
N GLY A 239 -8.53 -10.40 -14.64
CA GLY A 239 -7.82 -11.50 -15.28
C GLY A 239 -7.55 -12.73 -14.39
N VAL A 240 -7.04 -13.80 -15.03
CA VAL A 240 -6.67 -15.08 -14.41
C VAL A 240 -5.99 -14.87 -13.06
N ARG A 241 -6.65 -15.30 -11.98
CA ARG A 241 -6.11 -15.27 -10.62
C ARG A 241 -5.57 -16.62 -10.23
N TYR A 242 -4.75 -16.65 -9.19
CA TYR A 242 -4.12 -17.89 -8.75
C TYR A 242 -4.26 -18.10 -7.25
N GLN A 243 -4.26 -19.36 -6.87
CA GLN A 243 -4.28 -19.78 -5.48
C GLN A 243 -3.54 -21.11 -5.38
N SER A 244 -2.88 -21.38 -4.26
CA SER A 244 -2.45 -22.72 -3.90
C SER A 244 -3.61 -23.72 -4.05
N ASP A 245 -3.34 -24.88 -4.66
CA ASP A 245 -4.27 -26.00 -4.59
C ASP A 245 -4.42 -26.45 -3.11
N PRO A 246 -5.65 -26.50 -2.56
CA PRO A 246 -5.84 -26.82 -1.14
C PRO A 246 -5.31 -28.20 -0.73
N ALA A 247 -5.35 -29.20 -1.61
CA ALA A 247 -4.83 -30.54 -1.29
C ALA A 247 -3.31 -30.53 -1.23
N LYS A 248 -2.65 -29.82 -2.17
CA LYS A 248 -1.19 -29.68 -2.20
C LYS A 248 -0.66 -28.83 -1.06
N LEU A 249 -1.37 -27.74 -0.73
CA LEU A 249 -1.04 -26.93 0.44
C LEU A 249 -1.16 -27.77 1.72
N LYS A 250 -2.22 -28.58 1.84
CA LYS A 250 -2.38 -29.49 2.98
C LYS A 250 -1.26 -30.53 3.07
N GLU A 251 -0.85 -31.12 1.95
CA GLU A 251 0.27 -32.06 1.88
C GLU A 251 1.58 -31.38 2.31
N PHE A 252 1.86 -30.17 1.80
CA PHE A 252 3.00 -29.36 2.23
C PHE A 252 2.98 -29.10 3.74
N LEU A 253 1.85 -28.62 4.27
CA LEU A 253 1.69 -28.28 5.69
C LEU A 253 1.65 -29.50 6.62
N SER A 254 1.51 -30.73 6.09
CA SER A 254 1.59 -31.95 6.91
C SER A 254 3.03 -32.36 7.24
N MET A 255 4.03 -31.85 6.50
CA MET A 255 5.43 -32.14 6.76
C MET A 255 6.02 -31.16 7.78
N SER A 256 6.96 -31.63 8.59
CA SER A 256 7.77 -30.78 9.46
C SER A 256 8.85 -30.02 8.67
N VAL A 257 9.49 -29.03 9.29
CA VAL A 257 10.62 -28.31 8.68
C VAL A 257 11.78 -29.27 8.44
N GLU A 258 12.10 -30.12 9.40
CA GLU A 258 13.17 -31.12 9.31
C GLU A 258 12.89 -32.13 8.19
N GLU A 259 11.64 -32.58 8.05
CA GLU A 259 11.24 -33.47 6.96
C GLU A 259 11.38 -32.80 5.59
N LEU A 260 10.98 -31.53 5.47
CA LEU A 260 11.13 -30.76 4.22
C LEU A 260 12.60 -30.54 3.86
N GLU A 261 13.45 -30.18 4.84
CA GLU A 261 14.89 -30.03 4.63
C GLU A 261 15.56 -31.36 4.21
N ALA A 262 15.12 -32.49 4.78
CA ALA A 262 15.65 -33.80 4.44
C ALA A 262 15.16 -34.31 3.08
N LYS A 263 13.88 -34.13 2.75
CA LYS A 263 13.27 -34.62 1.51
C LYS A 263 13.57 -33.76 0.30
N ALA A 264 13.66 -32.44 0.48
CA ALA A 264 13.77 -31.47 -0.60
C ALA A 264 14.88 -30.43 -0.38
N PRO A 265 16.13 -30.85 -0.09
CA PRO A 265 17.22 -29.94 0.23
C PRO A 265 17.55 -28.98 -0.91
N LYS A 266 17.43 -29.41 -2.18
CA LYS A 266 17.71 -28.55 -3.33
C LYS A 266 16.61 -27.51 -3.51
N PHE A 267 15.35 -27.90 -3.31
CA PHE A 267 14.23 -26.97 -3.33
C PHE A 267 14.36 -25.90 -2.25
N VAL A 268 14.61 -26.30 -1.00
CA VAL A 268 14.79 -25.38 0.13
C VAL A 268 15.93 -24.38 -0.16
N LYS A 269 17.07 -24.88 -0.66
CA LYS A 269 18.18 -24.01 -1.07
C LYS A 269 17.74 -23.04 -2.18
N ALA A 270 17.06 -23.53 -3.21
CA ALA A 270 16.62 -22.72 -4.34
C ALA A 270 15.69 -21.58 -3.88
N LEU A 271 14.77 -21.81 -2.94
CA LEU A 271 13.88 -20.75 -2.42
C LEU A 271 14.68 -19.57 -1.85
N ASN A 272 15.66 -19.88 -1.01
CA ASN A 272 16.52 -18.90 -0.38
C ASN A 272 17.36 -18.15 -1.42
N ASP A 273 18.02 -18.88 -2.33
CA ASP A 273 18.83 -18.30 -3.40
C ASP A 273 17.99 -17.36 -4.29
N ILE A 274 16.75 -17.73 -4.61
CA ILE A 274 15.86 -16.97 -5.50
C ILE A 274 15.45 -15.62 -4.86
N TRP A 275 15.12 -15.61 -3.56
CA TRP A 275 14.75 -14.38 -2.84
C TRP A 275 15.96 -13.46 -2.63
N GLU A 276 17.14 -14.03 -2.35
CA GLU A 276 18.39 -13.29 -2.30
C GLU A 276 18.72 -12.66 -3.66
N ARG A 277 18.69 -13.47 -4.74
CA ARG A 277 18.96 -13.03 -6.12
C ARG A 277 18.06 -11.85 -6.48
N ARG A 278 16.75 -11.96 -6.27
CA ARG A 278 15.78 -10.90 -6.54
C ARG A 278 16.14 -9.61 -5.80
N THR A 279 16.44 -9.72 -4.51
CA THR A 279 16.77 -8.55 -3.68
C THR A 279 18.02 -7.85 -4.19
N VAL A 280 19.07 -8.62 -4.50
CA VAL A 280 20.34 -8.10 -5.02
C VAL A 280 20.18 -7.51 -6.43
N GLU A 281 19.37 -8.13 -7.29
CA GLU A 281 19.13 -7.65 -8.65
C GLU A 281 18.39 -6.30 -8.66
N LEU A 282 17.34 -6.15 -7.85
CA LEU A 282 16.63 -4.87 -7.68
C LEU A 282 17.56 -3.80 -7.11
N ALA A 283 18.37 -4.14 -6.10
CA ALA A 283 19.34 -3.22 -5.52
C ALA A 283 20.41 -2.77 -6.52
N ARG A 284 20.94 -3.69 -7.32
CA ARG A 284 21.93 -3.41 -8.36
C ARG A 284 21.36 -2.53 -9.46
N HIS A 285 20.13 -2.82 -9.90
CA HIS A 285 19.51 -2.11 -11.02
C HIS A 285 19.07 -0.69 -10.64
N TYR A 286 18.44 -0.51 -9.47
CA TYR A 286 17.91 0.79 -9.06
C TYR A 286 18.84 1.59 -8.16
N GLY A 287 19.64 0.96 -7.31
CA GLY A 287 20.45 1.65 -6.30
C GLY A 287 19.62 2.70 -5.55
N LYS A 288 20.01 3.98 -5.67
CA LYS A 288 19.34 5.13 -5.04
C LYS A 288 18.16 5.72 -5.84
N ARG A 289 17.89 5.24 -7.06
CA ARG A 289 16.81 5.77 -7.93
C ARG A 289 15.41 5.48 -7.37
N VAL A 290 15.28 4.39 -6.61
CA VAL A 290 14.09 4.11 -5.80
C VAL A 290 14.46 4.31 -4.33
N GLN A 291 13.97 5.41 -3.75
CA GLN A 291 14.44 5.89 -2.46
C GLN A 291 13.85 5.12 -1.26
N SER A 292 12.83 4.29 -1.46
CA SER A 292 12.20 3.53 -0.39
C SER A 292 11.54 2.26 -0.89
N TRP A 293 11.63 1.16 -0.14
CA TRP A 293 11.07 -0.13 -0.51
C TRP A 293 10.25 -0.75 0.60
N ASP A 294 9.09 -1.29 0.27
CA ASP A 294 8.48 -2.35 1.05
C ASP A 294 9.30 -3.61 0.80
N VAL A 295 10.26 -3.88 1.69
CA VAL A 295 11.14 -5.04 1.57
C VAL A 295 10.35 -6.30 1.87
N VAL A 296 9.50 -6.27 2.89
CA VAL A 296 8.67 -7.40 3.31
C VAL A 296 7.22 -6.93 3.39
N ASN A 297 6.31 -7.67 2.75
CA ASN A 297 4.87 -7.39 2.76
C ASN A 297 4.09 -8.55 3.38
N GLU A 298 3.11 -8.22 4.23
CA GLU A 298 2.09 -9.12 4.80
C GLU A 298 2.62 -10.36 5.55
N SER A 299 3.71 -10.19 6.29
CA SER A 299 4.30 -11.29 7.07
C SER A 299 3.70 -11.48 8.46
N SER A 300 2.83 -10.59 8.92
CA SER A 300 2.33 -10.60 10.29
C SER A 300 1.45 -11.81 10.62
N VAL A 301 0.73 -12.36 9.65
CA VAL A 301 -0.11 -13.56 9.85
C VAL A 301 0.76 -14.76 10.14
N ASP A 302 1.79 -15.01 9.32
CA ASP A 302 2.75 -16.11 9.54
C ASP A 302 3.48 -15.94 10.87
N TYR A 303 3.88 -14.71 11.21
CA TYR A 303 4.46 -14.43 12.52
C TYR A 303 3.49 -14.73 13.66
N GLY A 304 2.23 -14.31 13.52
CA GLY A 304 1.17 -14.55 14.51
C GLY A 304 0.84 -16.03 14.69
N LEU A 305 0.97 -16.84 13.64
CA LEU A 305 0.83 -18.29 13.67
C LEU A 305 2.06 -19.02 14.23
N GLY A 306 3.17 -18.30 14.46
CA GLY A 306 4.40 -18.87 15.00
C GLY A 306 5.16 -19.75 14.01
N VAL A 307 4.95 -19.58 12.70
CA VAL A 307 5.62 -20.39 11.66
C VAL A 307 6.87 -19.72 11.09
N ILE A 308 7.16 -18.48 11.51
CA ILE A 308 8.44 -17.79 11.23
C ILE A 308 9.40 -18.08 12.38
N ILE A 309 10.25 -19.09 12.20
CA ILE A 309 11.17 -19.58 13.23
C ILE A 309 12.60 -19.14 12.85
N PRO A 310 13.30 -18.37 13.72
CA PRO A 310 14.68 -17.97 13.45
C PRO A 310 15.62 -19.17 13.28
N GLY A 311 16.35 -19.20 12.16
CA GLY A 311 17.35 -20.24 11.87
C GLY A 311 16.85 -21.38 10.99
N ASP A 312 15.54 -21.57 10.86
CA ASP A 312 14.95 -22.51 9.91
C ASP A 312 15.27 -22.06 8.48
N LYS A 313 15.43 -23.02 7.54
CA LYS A 313 15.69 -22.70 6.13
C LYS A 313 14.44 -22.66 5.28
N ILE A 314 13.31 -23.15 5.79
CA ILE A 314 12.01 -23.10 5.13
C ILE A 314 10.90 -22.74 6.12
N CYS A 315 10.02 -21.84 5.70
CA CYS A 315 8.84 -21.43 6.45
C CYS A 315 7.61 -22.17 5.90
N ARG A 316 6.84 -22.79 6.81
CA ARG A 316 5.55 -23.44 6.51
C ARG A 316 4.43 -22.40 6.52
N SER A 317 4.53 -21.42 5.63
CA SER A 317 3.59 -20.30 5.56
C SER A 317 2.19 -20.75 5.15
N HIS A 318 1.19 -20.00 5.61
CA HIS A 318 -0.19 -20.20 5.17
C HIS A 318 -0.39 -19.90 3.67
N TYR A 319 0.56 -19.21 3.02
CA TYR A 319 0.57 -19.03 1.58
C TYR A 319 1.15 -20.25 0.84
N GLY A 320 2.12 -20.95 1.43
CA GLY A 320 2.86 -22.03 0.77
C GLY A 320 4.32 -22.08 1.24
N PRO A 321 5.22 -22.76 0.52
CA PRO A 321 6.63 -22.79 0.86
C PRO A 321 7.31 -21.43 0.64
N LEU A 322 7.83 -20.84 1.71
CA LEU A 322 8.65 -19.62 1.68
C LEU A 322 10.04 -19.89 2.27
N PRO A 323 11.05 -19.06 2.01
CA PRO A 323 12.32 -19.13 2.76
C PRO A 323 12.07 -19.08 4.26
N GLY A 324 12.91 -19.79 5.02
CA GLY A 324 12.85 -19.75 6.47
C GLY A 324 13.24 -18.37 6.98
N ASP A 325 12.55 -17.91 8.04
CA ASP A 325 12.75 -16.59 8.63
C ASP A 325 12.80 -15.43 7.61
N TYR A 326 12.00 -15.56 6.53
CA TYR A 326 12.11 -14.70 5.36
C TYR A 326 12.07 -13.19 5.64
N PRO A 327 11.33 -12.66 6.65
CA PRO A 327 11.36 -11.22 6.90
C PRO A 327 12.76 -10.75 7.31
N TYR A 328 13.39 -11.46 8.25
CA TYR A 328 14.72 -11.12 8.74
C TYR A 328 15.77 -11.29 7.65
N VAL A 329 15.77 -12.43 6.97
CA VAL A 329 16.75 -12.76 5.92
C VAL A 329 16.68 -11.74 4.78
N THR A 330 15.47 -11.40 4.31
CA THR A 330 15.30 -10.43 3.22
C THR A 330 15.72 -9.03 3.64
N LEU A 331 15.37 -8.58 4.86
CA LEU A 331 15.80 -7.27 5.37
C LEU A 331 17.32 -7.18 5.50
N LYS A 332 17.99 -8.22 6.02
CA LYS A 332 19.46 -8.25 6.10
C LYS A 332 20.12 -8.32 4.72
N CYS A 333 19.50 -8.99 3.76
CA CYS A 333 19.98 -8.99 2.38
C CYS A 333 19.84 -7.58 1.76
N ALA A 334 18.68 -6.94 1.90
CA ALA A 334 18.43 -5.60 1.40
C ALA A 334 19.36 -4.56 2.05
N GLU A 335 19.60 -4.65 3.36
CA GLU A 335 20.52 -3.77 4.09
C GLU A 335 21.96 -3.85 3.57
N LYS A 336 22.41 -5.03 3.12
CA LYS A 336 23.73 -5.21 2.51
C LYS A 336 23.79 -4.75 1.06
N ALA A 337 22.69 -4.92 0.32
CA ALA A 337 22.67 -4.72 -1.12
C ALA A 337 22.35 -3.27 -1.53
N PHE A 338 21.47 -2.58 -0.81
CA PHE A 338 21.07 -1.21 -1.13
C PHE A 338 22.00 -0.16 -0.52
N PRO A 339 22.16 1.01 -1.16
CA PRO A 339 22.81 2.17 -0.56
C PRO A 339 22.16 2.56 0.79
N PRO A 340 22.94 3.04 1.78
CA PRO A 340 22.45 3.29 3.14
C PRO A 340 21.33 4.34 3.23
N GLU A 341 21.25 5.27 2.26
CA GLU A 341 20.21 6.28 2.17
C GLU A 341 18.83 5.74 1.79
N VAL A 342 18.77 4.57 1.14
CA VAL A 342 17.51 3.91 0.75
C VAL A 342 16.78 3.43 1.99
N LYS A 343 15.49 3.76 2.09
CA LYS A 343 14.62 3.37 3.20
C LYS A 343 14.09 1.95 3.02
N LEU A 344 14.36 1.09 4.00
CA LEU A 344 13.94 -0.31 4.01
C LEU A 344 12.78 -0.49 4.97
N ASN A 345 11.63 -0.87 4.43
CA ASN A 345 10.37 -0.88 5.16
C ASN A 345 9.81 -2.31 5.26
N ILE A 346 8.91 -2.48 6.21
CA ILE A 346 7.99 -3.61 6.29
C ILE A 346 6.57 -3.06 6.19
N ASN A 347 5.66 -3.75 5.49
CA ASN A 347 4.30 -3.27 5.21
C ASN A 347 3.26 -4.37 5.48
N ASP A 348 2.12 -4.02 6.08
CA ASP A 348 1.09 -5.00 6.41
C ASP A 348 -0.29 -4.33 6.56
N TYR A 349 -1.35 -5.15 6.54
CA TYR A 349 -2.74 -4.74 6.79
C TYR A 349 -3.27 -5.21 8.14
N GLN A 350 -2.63 -6.20 8.78
CA GLN A 350 -3.16 -6.85 9.97
C GLN A 350 -2.56 -6.26 11.25
N PHE A 351 -3.31 -5.33 11.85
CA PHE A 351 -2.91 -4.66 13.10
C PHE A 351 -3.61 -5.22 14.35
N GLY A 352 -4.66 -6.01 14.16
CA GLY A 352 -5.56 -6.45 15.23
C GLY A 352 -5.19 -7.78 15.86
N TYR A 353 -4.66 -8.73 15.08
CA TYR A 353 -4.42 -10.11 15.54
C TYR A 353 -3.34 -10.21 16.62
N ASN A 354 -3.77 -10.10 17.88
CA ASN A 354 -2.91 -10.07 19.08
C ASN A 354 -1.80 -8.99 19.03
N ASN A 355 -1.82 -8.02 18.10
CA ASN A 355 -0.66 -7.17 17.76
C ASN A 355 0.57 -7.95 17.23
N ALA A 356 0.35 -8.98 16.41
CA ALA A 356 1.42 -9.77 15.78
C ALA A 356 2.38 -8.89 14.99
N TYR A 357 1.87 -7.92 14.22
CA TYR A 357 2.70 -7.04 13.42
C TYR A 357 3.66 -6.18 14.26
N GLY A 358 3.17 -5.45 15.27
CA GLY A 358 4.04 -4.65 16.14
C GLY A 358 5.09 -5.49 16.89
N ARG A 359 4.73 -6.71 17.32
CA ARG A 359 5.68 -7.67 17.90
C ARG A 359 6.73 -8.12 16.89
N GLN A 360 6.34 -8.43 15.65
CA GLN A 360 7.26 -8.83 14.59
C GLN A 360 8.29 -7.74 14.32
N VAL A 361 7.85 -6.49 14.16
CA VAL A 361 8.75 -5.35 13.94
C VAL A 361 9.72 -5.19 15.13
N THR A 362 9.21 -5.26 16.35
CA THR A 362 10.04 -5.16 17.57
C THR A 362 11.11 -6.26 17.61
N GLU A 363 10.74 -7.49 17.29
CA GLU A 363 11.66 -8.63 17.25
C GLU A 363 12.72 -8.48 16.15
N LEU A 364 12.33 -8.05 14.95
CA LEU A 364 13.26 -7.77 13.84
C LEU A 364 14.30 -6.70 14.24
N LEU A 365 13.84 -5.61 14.86
CA LEU A 365 14.72 -4.55 15.37
C LEU A 365 15.67 -5.08 16.46
N ARG A 366 15.14 -5.86 17.42
CA ARG A 366 15.94 -6.49 18.49
C ARG A 366 17.03 -7.40 17.94
N ARG A 367 16.75 -8.10 16.84
CA ARG A 367 17.69 -8.98 16.12
C ARG A 367 18.65 -8.22 15.18
N GLY A 368 18.59 -6.89 15.15
CA GLY A 368 19.50 -6.04 14.37
C GLY A 368 19.18 -5.96 12.88
N ALA A 369 17.93 -6.19 12.47
CA ALA A 369 17.47 -5.88 11.13
C ALA A 369 17.17 -4.38 10.99
N LYS A 370 17.58 -3.78 9.87
CA LYS A 370 17.18 -2.41 9.52
C LYS A 370 15.70 -2.38 9.10
N VAL A 371 14.88 -1.69 9.90
CA VAL A 371 13.51 -1.29 9.54
C VAL A 371 13.41 0.21 9.75
N ASP A 372 13.41 0.97 8.65
CA ASP A 372 13.34 2.43 8.69
C ASP A 372 11.91 2.93 8.92
N ILE A 373 10.92 2.25 8.34
CA ILE A 373 9.52 2.67 8.32
C ILE A 373 8.61 1.46 8.50
N VAL A 374 7.55 1.63 9.30
CA VAL A 374 6.46 0.67 9.46
C VAL A 374 5.30 1.10 8.57
N GLY A 375 5.06 0.33 7.50
CA GLY A 375 3.96 0.51 6.58
C GLY A 375 2.64 -0.02 7.15
N ALA A 376 1.56 0.69 6.87
CA ALA A 376 0.20 0.32 7.23
C ALA A 376 -0.73 0.56 6.03
N GLN A 377 -1.22 -0.52 5.42
CA GLN A 377 -2.00 -0.45 4.17
C GLN A 377 -3.28 0.38 4.33
N MET A 378 -4.04 0.23 5.43
CA MET A 378 -5.27 0.99 5.72
C MET A 378 -6.35 0.91 4.64
N HIS A 379 -6.83 -0.29 4.37
CA HIS A 379 -7.92 -0.53 3.43
C HIS A 379 -9.32 -0.54 4.06
N LEU A 380 -10.24 0.23 3.47
CA LEU A 380 -11.68 0.15 3.67
C LEU A 380 -12.37 -0.06 2.31
N PHE A 381 -12.18 -1.26 1.74
CA PHE A 381 -12.69 -1.59 0.40
C PHE A 381 -14.22 -1.77 0.34
N ASP A 382 -14.82 -2.36 1.37
CA ASP A 382 -16.25 -2.65 1.39
C ASP A 382 -17.04 -1.37 1.72
N TYR A 383 -17.74 -0.85 0.72
CA TYR A 383 -18.57 0.35 0.84
C TYR A 383 -19.64 0.23 1.93
N LYS A 384 -20.09 -1.01 2.27
CA LYS A 384 -21.04 -1.24 3.35
C LYS A 384 -20.45 -0.89 4.71
N LYS A 385 -19.13 -1.01 4.89
CA LYS A 385 -18.46 -0.55 6.10
C LYS A 385 -18.42 0.97 6.17
N THR A 386 -18.22 1.66 5.05
CA THR A 386 -18.35 3.12 5.00
C THR A 386 -19.77 3.56 5.36
N LEU A 387 -20.81 2.84 4.90
CA LEU A 387 -22.19 3.04 5.35
C LEU A 387 -22.38 2.76 6.84
N GLY A 388 -21.80 1.66 7.35
CA GLY A 388 -21.84 1.31 8.77
C GLY A 388 -21.18 2.38 9.65
N ILE A 389 -20.01 2.89 9.23
CA ILE A 389 -19.34 4.04 9.84
C ILE A 389 -20.32 5.23 9.87
N ALA A 390 -20.90 5.59 8.72
CA ALA A 390 -21.85 6.71 8.63
C ALA A 390 -23.09 6.53 9.53
N ALA A 391 -23.52 5.30 9.74
CA ALA A 391 -24.62 4.95 10.65
C ALA A 391 -24.21 4.94 12.13
N GLY A 392 -22.92 5.05 12.47
CA GLY A 392 -22.40 4.98 13.83
C GLY A 392 -22.22 3.55 14.34
N GLU A 393 -21.89 2.59 13.46
CA GLU A 393 -21.39 1.28 13.87
C GLU A 393 -19.98 1.39 14.45
N GLU A 394 -19.57 0.43 15.29
CA GLU A 394 -18.25 0.43 15.93
C GLU A 394 -17.13 -0.05 14.97
N ILE A 395 -17.00 0.66 13.86
CA ILE A 395 -16.01 0.43 12.81
C ILE A 395 -15.12 1.66 12.74
N GLN A 396 -13.80 1.49 12.90
CA GLN A 396 -12.82 2.57 12.87
C GLN A 396 -13.21 3.78 13.76
N THR A 397 -13.71 3.51 14.97
CA THR A 397 -14.01 4.58 15.93
C THR A 397 -12.74 5.31 16.36
N PRO A 398 -12.80 6.55 16.90
CA PRO A 398 -11.61 7.28 17.35
C PRO A 398 -10.73 6.48 18.30
N LYS A 399 -11.36 5.71 19.21
CA LYS A 399 -10.67 4.82 20.14
C LYS A 399 -9.96 3.67 19.43
N GLN A 400 -10.59 3.05 18.43
CA GLN A 400 -9.99 1.96 17.66
C GLN A 400 -8.83 2.46 16.81
N VAL A 401 -8.99 3.59 16.10
CA VAL A 401 -7.93 4.20 15.29
C VAL A 401 -6.73 4.54 16.15
N ARG A 402 -6.91 5.21 17.30
CA ARG A 402 -5.82 5.50 18.24
C ARG A 402 -5.11 4.24 18.72
N ALA A 403 -5.87 3.22 19.14
CA ALA A 403 -5.27 1.97 19.60
C ALA A 403 -4.45 1.26 18.51
N ILE A 404 -4.84 1.38 17.24
CA ILE A 404 -4.06 0.88 16.10
C ILE A 404 -2.78 1.71 15.94
N MET A 405 -2.88 3.05 15.94
CA MET A 405 -1.72 3.93 15.80
C MET A 405 -0.71 3.75 16.94
N ASP A 406 -1.17 3.59 18.19
CA ASP A 406 -0.31 3.33 19.35
C ASP A 406 0.49 2.02 19.17
N ARG A 407 -0.15 0.96 18.67
CA ARG A 407 0.51 -0.32 18.40
C ARG A 407 1.54 -0.22 17.28
N LEU A 408 1.22 0.52 16.22
CA LEU A 408 2.11 0.76 15.09
C LEU A 408 3.30 1.65 15.49
N ALA A 409 3.09 2.59 16.42
CA ALA A 409 4.11 3.50 16.92
C ALA A 409 5.04 2.85 17.96
N ALA A 410 4.58 1.79 18.65
CA ALA A 410 5.33 1.13 19.73
C ALA A 410 6.79 0.73 19.37
N PRO A 411 7.11 0.27 18.15
CA PRO A 411 8.50 -0.01 17.75
C PRO A 411 9.39 1.23 17.60
N GLY A 412 8.86 2.45 17.74
CA GLY A 412 9.62 3.70 17.67
C GLY A 412 10.08 4.08 16.26
N ARG A 413 9.36 3.65 15.23
CA ARG A 413 9.66 3.95 13.82
C ARG A 413 8.57 4.83 13.19
N PRO A 414 8.92 5.70 12.22
CA PRO A 414 7.93 6.39 11.42
C PRO A 414 6.90 5.42 10.81
N ILE A 415 5.64 5.87 10.78
CA ILE A 415 4.53 5.13 10.18
C ILE A 415 4.29 5.70 8.77
N HIS A 416 4.13 4.81 7.79
CA HIS A 416 3.71 5.16 6.44
C HIS A 416 2.33 4.54 6.18
N LEU A 417 1.30 5.37 6.07
CA LEU A 417 -0.02 4.92 5.62
C LEU A 417 0.06 4.69 4.10
N SER A 418 0.28 3.44 3.71
CA SER A 418 0.87 3.09 2.42
C SER A 418 -0.15 2.87 1.30
N GLU A 419 -1.39 2.46 1.63
CA GLU A 419 -2.39 2.06 0.63
C GLU A 419 -3.82 2.53 0.98
N ILE A 420 -3.92 3.72 1.57
CA ILE A 420 -5.18 4.29 2.07
C ILE A 420 -6.26 4.16 1.00
N THR A 421 -7.32 3.44 1.36
CA THR A 421 -8.50 3.31 0.51
C THR A 421 -9.73 3.49 1.38
N VAL A 422 -10.57 4.46 1.03
CA VAL A 422 -11.89 4.66 1.66
C VAL A 422 -12.91 4.61 0.54
N THR A 423 -13.68 3.53 0.40
CA THR A 423 -14.65 3.41 -0.68
C THR A 423 -15.89 4.28 -0.41
N SER A 424 -16.31 5.08 -1.38
CA SER A 424 -17.58 5.80 -1.31
C SER A 424 -18.77 4.83 -1.37
N PRO A 425 -19.82 5.01 -0.54
CA PRO A 425 -21.02 4.17 -0.59
C PRO A 425 -21.85 4.34 -1.87
N GLY A 426 -21.61 5.39 -2.65
CA GLY A 426 -22.24 5.67 -3.93
C GLY A 426 -21.46 6.70 -4.74
N ASP A 427 -21.78 6.85 -6.02
CA ASP A 427 -21.18 7.88 -6.88
C ASP A 427 -22.03 9.17 -6.94
N ASP A 428 -22.99 9.32 -6.03
CA ASP A 428 -23.78 10.52 -5.83
C ASP A 428 -23.11 11.49 -4.85
N GLU A 429 -23.63 12.71 -4.78
CA GLU A 429 -23.12 13.77 -3.90
C GLU A 429 -23.10 13.32 -2.43
N LYS A 430 -24.18 12.69 -1.96
CA LYS A 430 -24.29 12.18 -0.60
C LYS A 430 -23.22 11.14 -0.29
N GLY A 431 -23.00 10.19 -1.18
CA GLY A 431 -22.00 9.14 -0.99
C GLY A 431 -20.58 9.71 -0.93
N ARG A 432 -20.24 10.61 -1.88
CA ARG A 432 -18.94 11.30 -1.89
C ARG A 432 -18.74 12.14 -0.62
N MET A 433 -19.78 12.79 -0.11
CA MET A 433 -19.70 13.53 1.16
C MET A 433 -19.54 12.61 2.37
N ILE A 434 -20.19 11.44 2.40
CA ILE A 434 -19.96 10.42 3.43
C ILE A 434 -18.48 9.99 3.43
N GLN A 435 -17.92 9.73 2.25
CA GLN A 435 -16.50 9.39 2.09
C GLN A 435 -15.59 10.52 2.61
N ALA A 436 -15.91 11.77 2.29
CA ALA A 436 -15.13 12.93 2.71
C ALA A 436 -15.14 13.15 4.23
N VAL A 437 -16.31 13.07 4.88
CA VAL A 437 -16.41 13.17 6.35
C VAL A 437 -15.67 12.00 7.01
N ALA A 438 -15.77 10.79 6.47
CA ALA A 438 -15.01 9.66 6.99
C ALA A 438 -13.49 9.88 6.88
N LEU A 439 -13.00 10.34 5.72
CA LEU A 439 -11.57 10.61 5.50
C LEU A 439 -11.04 11.78 6.34
N TYR A 440 -11.87 12.79 6.64
CA TYR A 440 -11.47 13.89 7.51
C TYR A 440 -11.22 13.44 8.95
N ASN A 441 -12.05 12.50 9.42
CA ASN A 441 -12.06 12.05 10.80
C ASN A 441 -11.06 10.91 11.07
N LEU A 442 -10.89 9.98 10.11
CA LEU A 442 -9.94 8.84 10.19
C LEU A 442 -8.48 9.28 10.01
#